data_AF-A0A944SPB6-F1
#
_entry.id   AF-A0A944SPB6-F1
#
_cell.length_a   1.000
_cell.length_b   1.000
_cell.length_c   1.000
_cell.angle_alpha   90.00
_cell.angle_beta   90.00
_cell.angle_gamma   90.00
#
_symmetry.space_group_name_H-M   'P 1'
#
loop_
_entity.id
_entity.type
_entity.pdbx_description
1 polymer ?
#
loop_
_entity_poly.entity_id
_entity_poly.type
_entity_poly.pdbx_seq_one_letter_code
_entity_poly.pdbx_strand_id
1 'polypeptide(L)' 'ARYNCRTRAFENGIFVDYANSTGDLNGISFMGESKIIGPYGLDLVNADQGEKLISAEIDTNDILLVREKLPYLNDSKYIK' A
#
# COMPACT_ATOMS: atom_id res chain seq x y z
N ALA A 1 -0.47 -3.33 9.77
CA ALA A 1 -0.27 -2.56 8.53
C ALA A 1 1.05 -2.87 7.83
N ARG A 2 2.19 -2.97 8.55
CA ARG A 2 3.55 -3.09 7.99
C ARG A 2 3.68 -3.99 6.74
N TYR A 3 3.14 -5.21 6.79
CA TYR A 3 3.13 -6.14 5.65
C TYR A 3 1.75 -6.24 4.98
N ASN A 4 0.68 -6.22 5.75
CA ASN A 4 -0.68 -6.40 5.21
C ASN A 4 -1.04 -5.38 4.11
N CYS A 5 -0.65 -4.11 4.26
CA CYS A 5 -0.95 -3.10 3.24
C CYS A 5 -0.20 -3.38 1.94
N ARG A 6 1.05 -3.85 2.02
CA ARG A 6 1.84 -4.30 0.86
C ARG A 6 1.20 -5.48 0.17
N THR A 7 0.72 -6.46 0.95
CA THR A 7 -0.04 -7.60 0.42
C THR A 7 -1.30 -7.16 -0.31
N ARG A 8 -2.09 -6.24 0.26
CA ARG A 8 -3.31 -5.72 -0.40
C ARG A 8 -3.03 -4.97 -1.69
N ALA A 9 -1.95 -4.20 -1.75
CA ALA A 9 -1.51 -3.53 -2.97
C ALA A 9 -1.12 -4.55 -4.05
N PHE A 10 -0.26 -5.52 -3.70
CA PHE A 10 0.23 -6.54 -4.62
C PHE A 10 -0.88 -7.44 -5.14
N GLU A 11 -1.67 -8.04 -4.24
CA GLU A 11 -2.65 -9.06 -4.61
C GLU A 11 -3.77 -8.47 -5.48
N ASN A 12 -4.06 -7.17 -5.38
CA ASN A 12 -5.08 -6.51 -6.21
C ASN A 12 -4.48 -5.73 -7.38
N GLY A 13 -3.15 -5.63 -7.47
CA GLY A 13 -2.42 -4.80 -8.42
C GLY A 13 -2.90 -3.35 -8.38
N ILE A 14 -2.96 -2.73 -7.19
CA ILE A 14 -3.42 -1.35 -6.99
C ILE A 14 -2.43 -0.55 -6.15
N PHE A 15 -2.52 0.77 -6.23
CA PHE A 15 -1.91 1.65 -5.24
C PHE A 15 -2.70 1.63 -3.93
N VAL A 16 -1.99 1.72 -2.81
CA VAL A 16 -2.59 1.85 -1.48
C VAL A 16 -1.95 3.04 -0.77
N ASP A 17 -2.76 4.00 -0.36
CA ASP A 17 -2.36 5.04 0.57
C ASP A 17 -2.88 4.68 1.97
N TYR A 18 -1.95 4.56 2.92
CA TYR A 18 -2.24 4.21 4.30
C TYR A 18 -1.79 5.36 5.20
N ALA A 19 -2.75 6.12 5.73
CA ALA A 19 -2.52 7.14 6.73
C ALA A 19 -2.75 6.56 8.14
N ASN A 20 -1.77 6.74 9.02
CA ASN A 20 -1.79 6.29 10.40
C ASN A 20 -1.26 7.37 11.36
N SER A 21 -1.68 7.27 12.62
CA SER A 21 -1.14 8.10 13.70
C SER A 21 0.26 7.62 14.11
N THR A 22 1.05 8.53 14.68
CA THR A 22 2.38 8.26 15.27
C THR A 22 2.51 8.97 16.62
N GLY A 23 3.51 8.60 17.42
CA GLY A 23 3.72 9.14 18.76
C GLY A 23 2.90 8.43 19.84
N ASP A 24 2.74 9.08 20.99
CA ASP A 24 1.97 8.57 22.13
C ASP A 24 0.73 9.43 22.37
N LEU A 25 -0.41 8.78 22.62
CA LEU A 25 -1.62 9.45 23.06
C LEU A 25 -2.17 8.71 24.28
N ASN A 26 -2.14 9.38 25.43
CA ASN A 26 -2.65 8.85 26.69
C ASN A 26 -2.05 7.47 27.06
N GLY A 27 -0.76 7.27 26.81
CA GLY A 27 -0.05 6.01 27.09
C GLY A 27 -0.26 4.93 26.03
N ILE A 28 -0.94 5.24 24.92
CA ILE A 28 -1.02 4.38 23.75
C ILE A 28 0.00 4.86 22.72
N SER A 29 1.04 4.06 22.51
CA SER A 29 2.03 4.32 21.49
C SER A 29 1.56 3.83 20.11
N PHE A 30 1.50 4.73 19.15
CA PHE A 30 1.15 4.41 17.78
C PHE A 30 2.38 4.04 16.95
N MET A 31 2.20 3.04 16.08
CA MET A 31 3.25 2.51 15.22
C MET A 31 3.71 3.49 14.12
N GLY A 32 2.98 4.57 13.84
CA GLY A 32 3.28 5.40 12.65
C GLY A 32 3.21 4.57 11.37
N GLU A 33 4.26 4.70 10.54
CA GLU A 33 4.43 3.98 9.28
C GLU A 33 3.25 4.20 8.30
N SER A 34 2.76 5.43 8.25
CA SER A 34 1.98 5.89 7.11
C SER A 34 2.80 5.69 5.83
N LYS A 35 2.17 5.26 4.74
CA LYS A 35 2.91 4.89 3.52
C LYS A 35 2.04 4.93 2.28
N ILE A 36 2.69 5.22 1.15
CA ILE A 36 2.13 5.06 -0.18
C ILE A 36 2.80 3.86 -0.81
N ILE A 37 2.01 2.91 -1.29
CA ILE A 37 2.46 1.61 -1.78
C ILE A 37 2.03 1.46 -3.23
N GLY A 38 2.97 1.05 -4.08
CA GLY A 38 2.72 0.80 -5.49
C GLY A 38 2.07 -0.58 -5.76
N PRO A 39 1.56 -0.81 -7.00
CA PRO A 39 0.91 -2.05 -7.40
C PRO A 39 1.78 -3.31 -7.28
N TYR A 40 3.10 -3.15 -7.24
CA TYR A 40 4.05 -4.25 -6.98
C TYR A 40 4.15 -4.64 -5.49
N GLY A 41 3.39 -4.00 -4.60
CA GLY A 41 3.47 -4.23 -3.15
C GLY A 41 4.70 -3.62 -2.48
N LEU A 42 5.38 -2.70 -3.15
CA LEU A 42 6.55 -2.00 -2.63
C LEU A 42 6.16 -0.59 -2.18
N ASP A 43 6.69 -0.16 -1.04
CA ASP A 43 6.47 1.20 -0.55
C ASP A 43 7.18 2.17 -1.52
N LEU A 44 6.42 3.12 -2.10
CA LEU A 44 6.97 4.26 -2.83
C LEU A 44 7.58 5.26 -1.85
N VAL A 45 6.89 5.46 -0.72
CA VAL A 45 7.38 6.26 0.40
C VAL A 45 6.77 5.73 1.70
N ASN A 46 7.57 5.75 2.77
CA ASN A 46 7.15 5.40 4.13
C ASN A 46 7.51 6.56 5.06
N ALA A 47 6.57 6.93 5.93
CA ALA A 47 6.79 7.96 6.93
C ALA A 47 7.71 7.47 8.08
N ASP A 48 7.88 6.16 8.24
CA ASP A 48 8.53 5.50 9.38
C ASP A 48 7.89 5.96 10.70
N GLN A 49 8.69 6.27 11.72
CA GLN A 49 8.22 6.85 12.98
C GLN A 49 8.25 8.38 12.94
N GLY A 50 7.38 9.01 13.73
CA GLY A 50 7.34 10.45 13.93
C GLY A 50 6.43 11.19 12.95
N GLU A 51 6.04 12.41 13.32
CA GLU A 51 5.14 13.24 12.53
C GLU A 51 5.83 13.68 11.24
N LYS A 52 5.18 13.41 10.10
CA LYS A 52 5.75 13.67 8.78
C LYS A 52 4.66 13.80 7.72
N LEU A 53 4.87 14.71 6.78
CA LEU A 53 4.17 14.74 5.50
C LEU A 53 4.98 13.93 4.48
N ILE A 54 4.32 12.98 3.81
CA ILE A 54 4.90 12.19 2.72
C ILE A 54 4.11 12.42 1.44
N SER A 55 4.78 12.32 0.29
CA SER A 55 4.19 12.46 -1.02
C SER A 55 4.90 11.55 -2.02
N ALA A 56 4.17 11.05 -3.02
CA ALA A 56 4.73 10.29 -4.13
C ALA A 56 3.95 10.59 -5.41
N GLU A 57 4.59 10.39 -6.55
CA GLU A 57 3.94 10.42 -7.86
C GLU A 57 3.31 9.06 -8.16
N ILE A 58 2.13 9.08 -8.80
CA ILE A 58 1.39 7.88 -9.17
C ILE A 58 1.30 7.83 -10.70
N ASP A 59 1.94 6.83 -11.30
CA ASP A 59 1.68 6.46 -12.69
C ASP A 59 0.66 5.32 -12.74
N THR A 60 -0.54 5.62 -13.25
CA THR A 60 -1.61 4.61 -13.34
C THR A 60 -1.33 3.54 -14.38
N ASN A 61 -0.36 3.73 -15.29
CA ASN A 61 0.09 2.68 -16.21
C ASN A 61 0.67 1.47 -15.47
N ASP A 62 1.25 1.66 -14.28
CA ASP A 62 1.78 0.56 -13.46
C ASP A 62 0.71 -0.48 -13.08
N ILE A 63 -0.54 -0.04 -12.90
CA ILE A 63 -1.68 -0.95 -12.63
C ILE A 63 -1.88 -1.89 -13.81
N LEU A 64 -1.87 -1.34 -15.03
CA LEU A 64 -2.05 -2.13 -16.26
C LEU A 64 -0.92 -3.15 -16.40
N LEU A 65 0.34 -2.70 -16.22
CA LEU A 65 1.52 -3.56 -16.32
C LEU A 65 1.53 -4.69 -15.29
N VAL A 66 1.16 -4.42 -14.04
CA VAL A 66 1.12 -5.46 -12.99
C VAL A 66 0.01 -6.46 -13.25
N ARG A 67 -1.19 -5.99 -13.64
CA ARG A 67 -2.33 -6.87 -13.92
C ARG A 67 -2.16 -7.68 -15.20
N GLU A 68 -1.38 -7.19 -16.17
CA GLU A 68 -0.98 -7.99 -17.34
C GLU A 68 -0.02 -9.12 -16.95
N LYS A 69 0.96 -8.83 -16.07
CA LYS A 69 1.92 -9.84 -15.58
C LYS A 69 1.28 -10.90 -14.67
N LEU A 70 0.30 -10.51 -13.85
CA LEU A 70 -0.41 -11.40 -12.92
C LEU A 70 -1.94 -11.25 -13.08
N PRO A 71 -2.55 -11.83 -14.13
CA PRO A 71 -3.94 -11.60 -14.49
C PRO A 71 -4.94 -12.41 -13.64
N TYR A 72 -4.72 -12.53 -12.32
CA TYR A 72 -5.53 -13.37 -11.43
C TYR A 72 -7.03 -13.00 -11.41
N LEU A 73 -7.36 -11.75 -11.72
CA LEU A 73 -8.75 -11.29 -11.87
C LEU A 73 -9.49 -11.98 -13.03
N ASN A 74 -8.77 -12.54 -14.00
CA ASN A 74 -9.37 -13.39 -15.02
C ASN A 74 -9.71 -14.75 -14.42
N ASP A 75 -8.80 -15.34 -13.64
CA ASP A 75 -9.03 -16.62 -12.97
C ASP A 75 -10.22 -16.53 -11.99
N SER A 76 -10.33 -15.43 -11.24
CA SER A 76 -11.43 -15.23 -10.29
C SER A 76 -12.82 -15.19 -10.94
N LYS A 77 -12.93 -14.85 -12.23
CA LYS A 77 -14.22 -14.86 -12.95
C LYS A 77 -14.75 -16.27 -13.19
N TYR A 78 -13.90 -17.28 -13.14
CA TYR A 78 -14.26 -18.68 -13.35
C TYR A 78 -14.67 -19.39 -12.05
N ILE A 79 -14.45 -18.75 -10.89
CA ILE A 79 -14.85 -19.26 -9.58
C ILE A 79 -16.22 -18.66 -9.27
N LYS A 80 -17.27 -19.47 -9.43
CA LYS A 80 -18.63 -19.18 -8.99
C LYS A 80 -18.97 -19.98 -7.75
#